data_AF-A0A3G7TJI6-F1
#
_entry.id   AF-A0A3G7TJI6-F1
#
_cell.length_a   1.000
_cell.length_b   1.000
_cell.length_c   1.000
_cell.angle_alpha   90.00
_cell.angle_beta   90.00
_cell.angle_gamma   90.00
#
_symmetry.space_group_name_H-M   'P 1'
#
loop_
_entity.id
_entity.type
_entity.pdbx_description
1 polymer ?
#
loop_
_entity_poly.entity_id
_entity_poly.type
_entity_poly.pdbx_seq_one_letter_code
_entity_poly.pdbx_strand_id
1 'polypeptide(L)'
;MNEYVLLDSNIYCNDYFARSASFQFLIRYLNNTGRILLIPQVVLEEVSNVHARNIKSEIEALEKSSNALRRLCESYKAAHINSPVLQDYDLLKVISGRVEDLKVVGYSSVAHTEIFSRALHVKRPFRVGEKGYRDTLLWLSMLDFFKSSSSGADVVFINANKSDFYAEGADVKFHPDLQSDLDVLPGLNVRPYVSISSFVSEIDKIEHSIDRVKNLPLFEEYLEDEALDLFESIDHAFLQELDKVFLSGVGLLVQATHVSAEHMEGIEDFDIMSVSSFSEDSVYVACRHDLRVLVLEIQVPLAAYEANRGYVSMCNHFYDIEIAGSHAILKMTVRAYLSANFIFNIANQECSGYSSEILGFR
;
A
#
# COMPACT_ATOMS: atom_id res chain seq x y z
N MET A 1 -14.30 8.19 -6.37
CA MET A 1 -14.26 7.42 -7.63
C MET A 1 -13.21 6.34 -7.40
N ASN A 2 -13.54 5.07 -7.62
CA ASN A 2 -12.58 3.98 -7.40
C ASN A 2 -11.69 3.87 -8.62
N GLU A 3 -10.39 3.84 -8.42
CA GLU A 3 -9.41 3.63 -9.47
C GLU A 3 -8.89 2.19 -9.42
N TYR A 4 -8.83 1.58 -10.60
CA TYR A 4 -8.41 0.21 -10.80
C TYR A 4 -7.19 0.18 -11.71
N VAL A 5 -6.26 -0.74 -11.47
CA VAL A 5 -5.15 -1.01 -12.38
C VAL A 5 -5.34 -2.40 -12.96
N LEU A 6 -5.28 -2.53 -14.28
CA LEU A 6 -5.38 -3.80 -14.99
C LEU A 6 -4.11 -3.99 -15.83
N LEU A 7 -3.45 -5.13 -15.65
CA LEU A 7 -2.25 -5.51 -16.39
C LEU A 7 -2.55 -6.65 -17.36
N ASP A 8 -2.05 -6.54 -18.59
CA ASP A 8 -2.06 -7.63 -19.57
C ASP A 8 -1.08 -8.76 -19.20
N SER A 9 -1.29 -9.96 -19.76
CA SER A 9 -0.46 -11.14 -19.52
C SER A 9 1.01 -10.90 -19.87
N ASN A 10 1.29 -10.16 -20.95
CA ASN A 10 2.66 -9.84 -21.37
C ASN A 10 3.45 -9.05 -20.31
N ILE A 11 2.77 -8.24 -19.48
CA ILE A 11 3.44 -7.50 -18.41
C ILE A 11 3.99 -8.47 -17.35
N TYR A 12 3.18 -9.47 -16.97
CA TYR A 12 3.58 -10.51 -16.01
C TYR A 12 4.58 -11.50 -16.61
N CYS A 13 4.43 -11.88 -17.89
CA CYS A 13 5.35 -12.81 -18.55
C CYS A 13 6.79 -12.26 -18.64
N ASN A 14 6.96 -10.94 -18.60
CA ASN A 14 8.27 -10.29 -18.55
C ASN A 14 8.84 -10.20 -17.12
N ASP A 15 8.03 -10.44 -16.10
CA ASP A 15 8.41 -10.36 -14.68
C ASP A 15 7.52 -11.30 -13.83
N TYR A 16 7.72 -12.61 -13.98
CA TYR A 16 6.88 -13.64 -13.34
C TYR A 16 6.81 -13.53 -11.81
N PHE A 17 7.77 -12.88 -11.17
CA PHE A 17 7.79 -12.72 -9.71
C PHE A 17 7.44 -11.30 -9.26
N ALA A 18 7.07 -10.41 -10.20
CA ALA A 18 6.77 -9.02 -9.93
C ALA A 18 7.90 -8.33 -9.12
N ARG A 19 9.18 -8.58 -9.49
CA ARG A 19 10.35 -8.13 -8.72
C ARG A 19 11.07 -6.93 -9.32
N SER A 20 10.76 -6.56 -10.57
CA SER A 20 11.37 -5.38 -11.20
C SER A 20 11.04 -4.10 -10.44
N ALA A 21 11.92 -3.11 -10.51
CA ALA A 21 11.77 -1.84 -9.79
C ALA A 21 10.43 -1.15 -10.10
N SER A 22 10.00 -1.16 -11.37
CA SER A 22 8.72 -0.59 -11.77
C SER A 22 7.53 -1.35 -11.16
N PHE A 23 7.60 -2.68 -11.07
CA PHE A 23 6.53 -3.49 -10.47
C PHE A 23 6.47 -3.30 -8.96
N GLN A 24 7.62 -3.30 -8.27
CA GLN A 24 7.69 -2.99 -6.84
C GLN A 24 7.10 -1.61 -6.54
N PHE A 25 7.43 -0.62 -7.36
CA PHE A 25 6.88 0.72 -7.21
C PHE A 25 5.36 0.77 -7.46
N LEU A 26 4.87 0.04 -8.47
CA LEU A 26 3.43 -0.10 -8.71
C LEU A 26 2.71 -0.68 -7.48
N ILE A 27 3.28 -1.71 -6.85
CA ILE A 27 2.71 -2.31 -5.64
C ILE A 27 2.64 -1.30 -4.49
N ARG A 28 3.71 -0.54 -4.24
CA ARG A 28 3.72 0.53 -3.23
C ARG A 28 2.63 1.57 -3.51
N TYR A 29 2.50 1.98 -4.77
CA TYR A 29 1.44 2.91 -5.17
C TYR A 29 0.05 2.34 -4.90
N LEU A 30 -0.21 1.09 -5.29
CA LEU A 30 -1.50 0.42 -5.05
C LEU A 30 -1.85 0.39 -3.56
N ASN A 31 -0.93 -0.09 -2.72
CA ASN A 31 -1.12 -0.22 -1.28
C ASN A 31 -1.30 1.14 -0.61
N ASN A 32 -0.46 2.14 -0.95
CA ASN A 32 -0.52 3.47 -0.33
C ASN A 32 -1.78 4.26 -0.72
N THR A 33 -2.44 3.93 -1.83
CA THR A 33 -3.61 4.68 -2.33
C THR A 33 -4.93 3.91 -2.22
N GLY A 34 -4.91 2.67 -1.73
CA GLY A 34 -6.09 1.79 -1.69
C GLY A 34 -6.65 1.53 -3.10
N ARG A 35 -5.78 1.49 -4.12
CA ARG A 35 -6.16 1.20 -5.51
C ARG A 35 -6.23 -0.30 -5.71
N ILE A 36 -7.21 -0.73 -6.51
CA ILE A 36 -7.49 -2.16 -6.69
C ILE A 36 -6.73 -2.68 -7.93
N LEU A 37 -5.94 -3.74 -7.75
CA LEU A 37 -5.40 -4.50 -8.87
C LEU A 37 -6.45 -5.48 -9.42
N LEU A 38 -6.89 -5.25 -10.65
CA LEU A 38 -7.76 -6.17 -11.38
C LEU A 38 -6.92 -7.17 -12.18
N ILE A 39 -7.19 -8.46 -11.97
CA ILE A 39 -6.55 -9.54 -12.71
C ILE A 39 -7.62 -10.36 -13.42
N PRO A 40 -7.77 -10.22 -14.75
CA PRO A 40 -8.66 -11.08 -15.51
C PRO A 40 -8.23 -12.55 -15.41
N GLN A 41 -9.19 -13.46 -15.26
CA GLN A 41 -8.92 -14.90 -15.16
C GLN A 41 -8.17 -15.42 -16.40
N VAL A 42 -8.48 -14.90 -17.59
CA VAL A 42 -7.77 -15.23 -18.84
C VAL A 42 -6.27 -14.86 -18.77
N VAL A 43 -5.92 -13.80 -18.03
CA VAL A 43 -4.52 -13.40 -17.81
C VAL A 43 -3.81 -14.40 -16.90
N LEU A 44 -4.44 -14.83 -15.79
CA LEU A 44 -3.87 -15.86 -14.90
C LEU A 44 -3.55 -17.14 -15.69
N GLU A 45 -4.54 -17.63 -16.45
CA GLU A 45 -4.40 -18.84 -17.27
C GLU A 45 -3.33 -18.68 -18.36
N GLU A 46 -3.27 -17.52 -19.02
CA GLU A 46 -2.25 -17.27 -20.04
C GLU A 46 -0.84 -17.24 -19.45
N VAL A 47 -0.62 -16.53 -18.34
CA VAL A 47 0.70 -16.40 -17.73
C VAL A 47 1.21 -17.77 -17.27
N SER A 48 0.37 -18.58 -16.62
CA SER A 48 0.74 -19.95 -16.22
C SER A 48 1.10 -20.83 -17.42
N ASN A 49 0.32 -20.76 -18.51
CA ASN A 49 0.60 -21.52 -19.73
C ASN A 49 1.90 -21.08 -20.42
N VAL A 50 2.14 -19.76 -20.53
CA VAL A 50 3.36 -19.22 -21.14
C VAL A 50 4.58 -19.55 -20.27
N HIS A 51 4.47 -19.45 -18.95
CA HIS A 51 5.52 -19.85 -18.02
C HIS A 51 5.91 -21.33 -18.19
N ALA A 52 4.94 -22.24 -18.18
CA ALA A 52 5.18 -23.67 -18.36
C ALA A 52 5.84 -23.98 -19.72
N ARG A 53 5.37 -23.33 -20.79
CA ARG A 53 5.97 -23.46 -22.13
C ARG A 53 7.42 -22.98 -22.16
N ASN A 54 7.70 -21.82 -21.53
CA ASN A 54 9.04 -21.24 -21.51
C ASN A 54 10.01 -22.11 -20.68
N ILE A 55 9.58 -22.63 -19.52
CA ILE A 55 10.40 -23.59 -18.76
C ILE A 55 10.74 -24.80 -19.63
N LYS A 56 9.76 -25.37 -20.33
CA LYS A 56 9.99 -26.51 -21.21
C LYS A 56 11.00 -26.19 -22.31
N SER A 57 10.88 -25.05 -22.98
CA SER A 57 11.83 -24.66 -24.03
C SER A 57 13.24 -24.43 -23.51
N GLU A 58 13.39 -23.85 -22.31
CA GLU A 58 14.71 -23.67 -21.69
C GLU A 58 15.34 -25.01 -21.28
N ILE A 59 14.55 -25.96 -20.76
CA ILE A 59 15.02 -27.32 -20.47
C ILE A 59 15.52 -28.00 -21.75
N GLU A 60 14.74 -27.94 -22.84
CA GLU A 60 15.15 -28.51 -24.14
C GLU A 60 16.43 -27.85 -24.69
N ALA A 61 16.61 -26.54 -24.48
CA ALA A 61 17.81 -25.81 -24.87
C ALA A 61 19.05 -26.24 -24.05
N LEU A 62 18.87 -26.44 -22.75
CA LEU A 62 19.91 -26.97 -21.86
C LEU A 62 20.32 -28.39 -22.26
N GLU A 63 19.37 -29.26 -22.57
CA GLU A 63 19.64 -30.62 -23.04
C GLU A 63 20.43 -30.62 -24.36
N LYS A 64 20.04 -29.78 -25.32
CA LYS A 64 20.78 -29.62 -26.59
C LYS A 64 22.22 -29.16 -26.35
N SER A 65 22.41 -28.17 -25.49
CA SER A 65 23.73 -27.63 -25.15
C SER A 65 24.61 -28.67 -24.43
N SER A 66 24.01 -29.43 -23.52
CA SER A 66 24.69 -30.51 -22.80
C SER A 66 25.17 -31.61 -23.75
N ASN A 67 24.34 -31.99 -24.72
CA ASN A 67 24.71 -32.96 -25.76
C ASN A 67 25.82 -32.45 -26.68
N ALA A 68 25.87 -31.15 -26.98
CA ALA A 68 26.96 -30.56 -27.73
C ALA A 68 28.30 -30.66 -26.97
N LEU A 69 28.31 -30.39 -25.66
CA LEU A 69 29.50 -30.49 -24.82
C LEU A 69 30.03 -31.93 -24.72
N ARG A 70 29.14 -32.93 -24.58
CA ARG A 70 29.52 -34.36 -24.55
C ARG A 70 30.31 -34.80 -25.79
N ARG A 71 30.04 -34.20 -26.95
CA ARG A 71 30.74 -34.52 -28.20
C ARG A 71 32.17 -33.96 -28.24
N LEU A 72 32.44 -32.90 -27.48
CA LEU A 72 33.74 -32.23 -27.45
C LEU A 72 34.61 -32.69 -26.27
N CYS A 73 33.99 -33.16 -25.19
CA CYS A 73 34.68 -33.57 -23.97
C CYS A 73 34.10 -34.89 -23.45
N GLU A 74 34.84 -35.99 -23.65
CA GLU A 74 34.43 -37.34 -23.28
C GLU A 74 34.22 -37.52 -21.77
N SER A 75 34.94 -36.75 -20.94
CA SER A 75 34.81 -36.79 -19.49
C SER A 75 33.64 -35.96 -18.94
N TYR A 76 32.95 -35.18 -19.78
CA TYR A 76 31.84 -34.35 -19.34
C TYR A 76 30.63 -35.20 -18.94
N LYS A 77 30.27 -35.12 -17.65
CA LYS A 77 29.03 -35.67 -17.12
C LYS A 77 28.01 -34.55 -16.96
N ALA A 78 26.94 -34.60 -17.76
CA ALA A 78 25.83 -33.69 -17.58
C ALA A 78 25.28 -33.80 -16.16
N ALA A 79 25.06 -32.66 -15.50
CA ALA A 79 24.25 -32.64 -14.30
C ALA A 79 22.85 -33.16 -14.66
N HIS A 80 22.31 -34.06 -13.83
CA HIS A 80 20.90 -34.38 -13.95
C HIS A 80 20.14 -33.13 -13.55
N ILE A 81 19.50 -32.48 -14.52
CA ILE A 81 18.44 -31.53 -14.20
C ILE A 81 17.32 -32.42 -13.68
N ASN A 82 17.19 -32.52 -12.36
CA ASN A 82 15.89 -32.86 -11.79
C ASN A 82 14.99 -31.79 -12.38
N SER A 83 14.17 -32.14 -13.38
CA SER A 83 13.13 -31.24 -13.84
C SER A 83 12.45 -30.82 -12.55
N PRO A 84 12.59 -29.56 -12.10
CA PRO A 84 11.90 -29.13 -10.91
C PRO A 84 10.46 -29.50 -11.23
N VAL A 85 9.91 -30.47 -10.50
CA VAL A 85 8.53 -30.97 -10.71
C VAL A 85 7.76 -29.75 -11.06
N LEU A 86 7.32 -29.61 -12.33
CA LEU A 86 6.86 -28.35 -12.92
C LEU A 86 5.89 -27.75 -11.92
N GLN A 87 6.40 -26.90 -11.02
CA GLN A 87 5.58 -26.47 -9.91
C GLN A 87 4.61 -25.57 -10.61
N ASP A 88 3.32 -25.87 -10.47
CA ASP A 88 2.27 -25.11 -11.11
C ASP A 88 2.46 -23.66 -10.69
N TYR A 89 2.99 -22.86 -11.61
CA TYR A 89 3.25 -21.46 -11.38
C TYR A 89 1.89 -20.79 -11.23
N ASP A 90 1.75 -20.08 -10.12
CA ASP A 90 0.49 -19.50 -9.68
C ASP A 90 0.72 -18.01 -9.45
N LEU A 91 0.38 -17.21 -10.47
CA LEU A 91 0.52 -15.76 -10.44
C LEU A 91 -0.25 -15.14 -9.27
N LEU A 92 -1.41 -15.72 -8.92
CA LEU A 92 -2.23 -15.18 -7.83
C LEU A 92 -1.49 -15.32 -6.49
N LYS A 93 -0.87 -16.47 -6.22
CA LYS A 93 -0.03 -16.66 -5.01
C LYS A 93 1.20 -15.73 -4.98
N VAL A 94 1.78 -15.43 -6.14
CA VAL A 94 2.93 -14.52 -6.23
C VAL A 94 2.55 -13.09 -5.78
N ILE A 95 1.32 -12.67 -6.02
CA ILE A 95 0.87 -11.28 -5.82
C ILE A 95 0.04 -11.11 -4.54
N SER A 96 -0.75 -12.11 -4.14
CA SER A 96 -1.75 -11.99 -3.07
C SER A 96 -1.20 -11.64 -1.68
N GLY A 97 0.09 -11.86 -1.43
CA GLY A 97 0.76 -11.47 -0.17
C GLY A 97 1.49 -10.12 -0.24
N ARG A 98 1.30 -9.36 -1.32
CA ARG A 98 2.04 -8.13 -1.60
C ARG A 98 1.16 -6.96 -2.01
N VAL A 99 -0.03 -7.23 -2.53
CA VAL A 99 -1.03 -6.22 -2.89
C VAL A 99 -2.21 -6.37 -1.95
N GLU A 100 -2.56 -5.31 -1.24
CA GLU A 100 -3.64 -5.31 -0.25
C GLU A 100 -5.01 -5.55 -0.92
N ASP A 101 -5.29 -4.82 -2.01
CA ASP A 101 -6.57 -4.86 -2.71
C ASP A 101 -6.44 -5.48 -4.10
N LEU A 102 -6.86 -6.75 -4.21
CA LEU A 102 -6.82 -7.51 -5.45
C LEU A 102 -8.19 -8.11 -5.77
N LYS A 103 -8.62 -8.01 -7.04
CA LYS A 103 -9.84 -8.68 -7.52
C LYS A 103 -9.58 -9.45 -8.80
N VAL A 104 -10.01 -10.71 -8.81
CA VAL A 104 -9.99 -11.56 -10.00
C VAL A 104 -11.30 -11.36 -10.77
N VAL A 105 -11.19 -11.10 -12.07
CA VAL A 105 -12.35 -10.89 -12.95
C VAL A 105 -12.54 -12.12 -13.84
N GLY A 106 -13.61 -12.86 -13.62
CA GLY A 106 -13.99 -14.00 -14.45
C GLY A 106 -14.51 -13.59 -15.82
N TYR A 107 -14.47 -14.52 -16.77
CA TYR A 107 -14.98 -14.32 -18.14
C TYR A 107 -16.23 -15.16 -18.45
N SER A 108 -16.81 -15.85 -17.46
CA SER A 108 -17.95 -16.76 -17.64
C SER A 108 -19.25 -16.07 -18.06
N SER A 109 -19.40 -14.79 -17.72
CA SER A 109 -20.54 -13.95 -18.10
C SER A 109 -20.40 -13.35 -19.50
N VAL A 110 -19.21 -13.43 -20.12
CA VAL A 110 -18.99 -12.93 -21.48
C VAL A 110 -19.73 -13.84 -22.47
N ALA A 111 -20.71 -13.27 -23.17
CA ALA A 111 -21.50 -14.00 -24.15
C ALA A 111 -20.62 -14.47 -25.32
N HIS A 112 -20.61 -15.78 -25.59
CA HIS A 112 -19.86 -16.33 -26.72
C HIS A 112 -20.28 -15.72 -28.07
N THR A 113 -21.55 -15.35 -28.20
CA THR A 113 -22.08 -14.65 -29.39
C THR A 113 -21.41 -13.32 -29.65
N GLU A 114 -21.00 -12.58 -28.61
CA GLU A 114 -20.26 -11.32 -28.74
C GLU A 114 -18.84 -11.57 -29.25
N ILE A 115 -18.15 -12.57 -28.70
CA ILE A 115 -16.80 -12.96 -29.16
C ILE A 115 -16.85 -13.39 -30.64
N PHE A 116 -17.82 -14.23 -30.99
CA PHE A 116 -18.02 -14.72 -32.37
C PHE A 116 -18.34 -13.57 -33.34
N SER A 117 -19.23 -12.65 -32.96
CA SER A 117 -19.56 -11.46 -33.75
C SER A 117 -18.31 -10.61 -34.03
N ARG A 118 -17.48 -10.35 -33.01
CA ARG A 118 -16.22 -9.61 -33.18
C ARG A 118 -15.27 -10.30 -34.13
N ALA A 119 -15.13 -11.63 -34.03
CA ALA A 119 -14.29 -12.40 -34.94
C ALA A 119 -14.79 -12.29 -36.39
N LEU A 120 -16.10 -12.46 -36.62
CA LEU A 120 -16.71 -12.38 -37.95
C LEU A 120 -16.51 -11.01 -38.61
N HIS A 121 -16.61 -9.95 -37.83
CA HIS A 121 -16.47 -8.57 -38.30
C HIS A 121 -15.04 -8.02 -38.19
N VAL A 122 -14.09 -8.84 -37.72
CA VAL A 122 -12.70 -8.43 -37.48
C VAL A 122 -12.62 -7.17 -36.60
N LYS A 123 -13.55 -7.06 -35.63
CA LYS A 123 -13.59 -5.96 -34.67
C LYS A 123 -12.46 -6.16 -33.67
N ARG A 124 -11.66 -5.12 -33.38
CA ARG A 124 -10.57 -5.22 -32.39
C ARG A 124 -11.09 -5.75 -31.03
N PRO A 125 -10.28 -6.53 -30.30
CA PRO A 125 -8.88 -6.92 -30.58
C PRO A 125 -8.68 -8.02 -31.64
N PHE A 126 -9.72 -8.52 -32.30
CA PHE A 126 -9.53 -9.49 -33.39
C PHE A 126 -8.80 -8.89 -34.59
N ARG A 127 -8.05 -9.74 -35.30
CA ARG A 127 -7.43 -9.44 -36.59
C ARG A 127 -7.78 -10.46 -37.66
N VAL A 128 -7.51 -10.08 -38.90
CA VAL A 128 -7.51 -10.99 -40.06
C VAL A 128 -6.65 -12.21 -39.75
N GLY A 129 -7.21 -13.41 -39.91
CA GLY A 129 -6.56 -14.69 -39.59
C GLY A 129 -6.82 -15.23 -38.18
N GLU A 130 -7.97 -14.88 -37.57
CA GLU A 130 -8.49 -15.46 -36.32
C GLU A 130 -7.57 -15.31 -35.08
N LYS A 131 -6.72 -14.29 -35.08
CA LYS A 131 -5.94 -13.92 -33.88
C LYS A 131 -6.72 -12.90 -33.05
N GLY A 132 -6.60 -13.01 -31.72
CA GLY A 132 -7.18 -12.03 -30.78
C GLY A 132 -8.27 -12.58 -29.85
N TYR A 133 -8.54 -13.89 -29.82
CA TYR A 133 -9.54 -14.47 -28.91
C TYR A 133 -9.26 -14.15 -27.44
N ARG A 134 -8.02 -14.34 -26.98
CA ARG A 134 -7.62 -14.08 -25.58
C ARG A 134 -7.67 -12.59 -25.25
N ASP A 135 -7.15 -11.75 -26.13
CA ASP A 135 -7.23 -10.29 -26.01
C ASP A 135 -8.70 -9.81 -25.96
N THR A 136 -9.57 -10.41 -26.77
CA THR A 136 -11.01 -10.11 -26.77
C THR A 136 -11.68 -10.54 -25.48
N LEU A 137 -11.35 -11.72 -24.95
CA LEU A 137 -11.84 -12.17 -23.65
C LEU A 137 -11.39 -11.21 -22.55
N LEU A 138 -10.12 -10.81 -22.53
CA LEU A 138 -9.60 -9.84 -21.56
C LEU A 138 -10.40 -8.54 -21.61
N TRP A 139 -10.55 -7.97 -22.81
CA TRP A 139 -11.29 -6.73 -23.03
C TRP A 139 -12.75 -6.85 -22.59
N LEU A 140 -13.47 -7.86 -23.07
CA LEU A 140 -14.89 -8.04 -22.76
C LEU A 140 -15.14 -8.34 -21.29
N SER A 141 -14.25 -9.07 -20.62
CA SER A 141 -14.37 -9.36 -19.19
C SER A 141 -14.22 -8.10 -18.35
N MET A 142 -13.29 -7.21 -18.71
CA MET A 142 -13.16 -5.90 -18.08
C MET A 142 -14.42 -5.07 -18.27
N LEU A 143 -14.93 -4.96 -19.50
CA LEU A 143 -16.16 -4.21 -19.76
C LEU A 143 -17.34 -4.78 -18.96
N ASP A 144 -17.50 -6.10 -18.97
CA ASP A 144 -18.57 -6.79 -18.26
C ASP A 144 -18.54 -6.55 -16.75
N PHE A 145 -17.34 -6.57 -16.15
CA PHE A 145 -17.14 -6.25 -14.74
C PHE A 145 -17.63 -4.84 -14.37
N PHE A 146 -17.48 -3.88 -15.28
CA PHE A 146 -17.89 -2.50 -15.03
C PHE A 146 -19.32 -2.17 -15.47
N LYS A 147 -19.99 -3.01 -16.27
CA LYS A 147 -21.39 -2.79 -16.71
C LYS A 147 -22.36 -2.55 -15.55
N SER A 148 -22.15 -3.22 -14.42
CA SER A 148 -23.02 -3.11 -13.23
C SER A 148 -22.56 -2.05 -12.22
N SER A 149 -21.46 -1.33 -12.47
CA SER A 149 -20.95 -0.32 -11.56
C SER A 149 -21.71 0.99 -11.74
N SER A 150 -22.57 1.32 -10.77
CA SER A 150 -23.42 2.53 -10.79
C SER A 150 -22.68 3.81 -10.40
N SER A 151 -21.56 3.67 -9.68
CA SER A 151 -20.61 4.73 -9.37
C SER A 151 -19.46 4.66 -10.37
N GLY A 152 -19.17 5.76 -11.07
CA GLY A 152 -18.11 5.82 -12.07
C GLY A 152 -16.76 5.28 -11.60
N ALA A 153 -15.97 4.77 -12.54
CA ALA A 153 -14.71 4.07 -12.31
C ALA A 153 -13.62 4.58 -13.24
N ASP A 154 -12.42 4.78 -12.69
CA ASP A 154 -11.21 5.04 -13.45
C ASP A 154 -10.40 3.75 -13.57
N VAL A 155 -9.92 3.43 -14.77
CA VAL A 155 -9.13 2.22 -15.03
C VAL A 155 -7.84 2.59 -15.73
N VAL A 156 -6.73 2.24 -15.11
CA VAL A 156 -5.40 2.25 -15.74
C VAL A 156 -5.22 0.91 -16.44
N PHE A 157 -5.21 0.92 -17.77
CA PHE A 157 -5.08 -0.28 -18.59
C PHE A 157 -3.66 -0.39 -19.16
N ILE A 158 -2.85 -1.31 -18.63
CA ILE A 158 -1.44 -1.47 -19.00
C ILE A 158 -1.29 -2.67 -19.93
N ASN A 159 -1.10 -2.40 -21.21
CA ASN A 159 -1.02 -3.42 -22.26
C ASN A 159 -0.01 -3.02 -23.35
N ALA A 160 0.92 -3.93 -23.65
CA ALA A 160 1.98 -3.73 -24.64
C ALA A 160 1.57 -4.06 -26.10
N ASN A 161 0.40 -4.67 -26.33
CA ASN A 161 -0.11 -5.15 -27.61
C ASN A 161 -0.64 -4.00 -28.48
N LYS A 162 0.28 -3.13 -28.92
CA LYS A 162 -0.08 -1.88 -29.59
C LYS A 162 -1.00 -2.04 -30.79
N SER A 163 -0.72 -3.04 -31.61
CA SER A 163 -1.42 -3.22 -32.87
C SER A 163 -2.78 -3.92 -32.73
N ASP A 164 -3.12 -4.45 -31.55
CA ASP A 164 -4.43 -5.05 -31.25
C ASP A 164 -5.38 -4.06 -30.58
N PHE A 165 -4.84 -3.18 -29.73
CA PHE A 165 -5.65 -2.30 -28.87
C PHE A 165 -5.62 -0.82 -29.27
N TYR A 166 -4.55 -0.34 -29.90
CA TYR A 166 -4.35 1.10 -30.08
C TYR A 166 -4.48 1.52 -31.55
N ALA A 167 -4.88 2.77 -31.75
CA ALA A 167 -4.83 3.42 -33.05
C ALA A 167 -3.37 3.62 -33.50
N GLU A 168 -3.16 3.71 -34.81
CA GLU A 168 -1.86 4.09 -35.35
C GLU A 168 -1.56 5.56 -35.02
N GLY A 169 -0.37 5.84 -34.47
CA GLY A 169 0.03 7.18 -34.10
C GLY A 169 1.10 7.22 -33.01
N ALA A 170 1.55 8.42 -32.68
CA ALA A 170 2.49 8.65 -31.58
C ALA A 170 1.81 8.58 -30.20
N ASP A 171 0.56 9.03 -30.11
CA ASP A 171 -0.23 9.01 -28.87
C ASP A 171 -0.80 7.61 -28.60
N VAL A 172 -0.75 7.17 -27.35
CA VAL A 172 -1.41 5.93 -26.93
C VAL A 172 -2.90 6.20 -26.75
N LYS A 173 -3.69 5.86 -27.77
CA LYS A 173 -5.16 5.96 -27.77
C LYS A 173 -5.77 4.65 -28.25
N PHE A 174 -6.89 4.26 -27.66
CA PHE A 174 -7.61 3.08 -28.09
C PHE A 174 -8.02 3.16 -29.57
N HIS A 175 -8.03 2.01 -30.24
CA HIS A 175 -8.59 1.89 -31.57
C HIS A 175 -10.09 2.28 -31.57
N PRO A 176 -10.64 2.87 -32.65
CA PRO A 176 -12.04 3.31 -32.70
C PRO A 176 -13.07 2.23 -32.29
N ASP A 177 -12.83 0.97 -32.68
CA ASP A 177 -13.65 -0.16 -32.26
C ASP A 177 -13.75 -0.31 -30.73
N LEU A 178 -12.64 -0.15 -30.03
CA LEU A 178 -12.58 -0.27 -28.57
C LEU A 178 -13.12 0.99 -27.90
N GLN A 179 -12.85 2.17 -28.48
CA GLN A 179 -13.43 3.43 -28.02
C GLN A 179 -14.97 3.37 -28.06
N SER A 180 -15.54 2.80 -29.15
CA SER A 180 -16.99 2.63 -29.27
C SER A 180 -17.60 1.75 -28.17
N ASP A 181 -16.82 0.81 -27.62
CA ASP A 181 -17.27 -0.02 -26.50
C ASP A 181 -17.26 0.74 -25.17
N LEU A 182 -16.33 1.69 -25.01
CA LEU A 182 -16.26 2.55 -23.83
C LEU A 182 -17.36 3.63 -23.86
N ASP A 183 -17.66 4.18 -25.04
CA ASP A 183 -18.65 5.25 -25.21
C ASP A 183 -20.07 4.82 -24.78
N VAL A 184 -20.37 3.52 -24.81
CA VAL A 184 -21.66 2.95 -24.36
C VAL A 184 -21.71 2.63 -22.86
N LEU A 185 -20.61 2.85 -22.13
CA LEU A 185 -20.50 2.65 -20.68
C LEU A 185 -20.25 4.00 -19.99
N PRO A 186 -21.28 4.84 -19.82
CA PRO A 186 -21.11 6.16 -19.21
C PRO A 186 -20.59 6.02 -17.77
N GLY A 187 -19.54 6.76 -17.45
CA GLY A 187 -18.90 6.74 -16.14
C GLY A 187 -17.71 5.79 -16.01
N LEU A 188 -17.41 4.99 -17.04
CA LEU A 188 -16.15 4.23 -17.12
C LEU A 188 -15.10 5.03 -17.91
N ASN A 189 -14.02 5.43 -17.24
CA ASN A 189 -12.89 6.10 -17.86
C ASN A 189 -11.69 5.14 -17.88
N VAL A 190 -11.17 4.82 -19.08
CA VAL A 190 -10.06 3.88 -19.24
C VAL A 190 -8.87 4.60 -19.87
N ARG A 191 -7.74 4.63 -19.16
CA ARG A 191 -6.49 5.27 -19.58
C ARG A 191 -5.46 4.21 -19.99
N PRO A 192 -5.05 4.17 -21.27
CA PRO A 192 -4.12 3.15 -21.75
C PRO A 192 -2.65 3.53 -21.51
N TYR A 193 -1.85 2.53 -21.12
CA TYR A 193 -0.40 2.62 -20.99
C TYR A 193 0.26 1.39 -21.62
N VAL A 194 1.47 1.56 -22.17
CA VAL A 194 2.18 0.48 -22.87
C VAL A 194 3.11 -0.33 -21.97
N SER A 195 3.39 0.18 -20.77
CA SER A 195 4.21 -0.46 -19.76
C SER A 195 3.94 0.11 -18.37
N ILE A 196 4.30 -0.64 -17.31
CA ILE A 196 4.26 -0.13 -15.94
C ILE A 196 5.11 1.15 -15.83
N SER A 197 6.31 1.16 -16.42
CA SER A 197 7.22 2.30 -16.39
C SER A 197 6.60 3.59 -16.95
N SER A 198 5.77 3.50 -18.00
CA SER A 198 5.07 4.66 -18.57
C SER A 198 3.93 5.17 -17.68
N PHE A 199 3.32 4.30 -16.89
CA PHE A 199 2.30 4.70 -15.94
C PHE A 199 2.94 5.35 -14.70
N VAL A 200 3.91 4.66 -14.10
CA VAL A 200 4.55 5.11 -12.85
C VAL A 200 5.41 6.36 -13.02
N SER A 201 5.73 6.78 -14.25
CA SER A 201 6.38 8.07 -14.49
C SER A 201 5.49 9.27 -14.20
N GLU A 202 4.17 9.08 -14.14
CA GLU A 202 3.19 10.14 -13.80
C GLU A 202 2.89 10.19 -12.30
N ILE A 203 3.44 9.26 -11.52
CA ILE A 203 3.22 9.13 -10.07
C ILE A 203 4.39 9.76 -9.33
N ASP A 204 4.10 10.44 -8.21
CA ASP A 204 5.14 10.98 -7.32
C ASP A 204 5.99 9.84 -6.72
N LYS A 205 7.26 9.80 -7.12
CA LYS A 205 8.18 8.74 -6.71
C LYS A 205 8.55 8.80 -5.23
N ILE A 206 8.58 9.99 -4.66
CA ILE A 206 9.00 10.19 -3.28
C ILE A 206 7.84 9.79 -2.35
N GLU A 207 6.62 10.21 -2.70
CA GLU A 207 5.40 9.91 -1.93
C GLU A 207 5.12 8.39 -1.81
N HIS A 208 5.52 7.62 -2.83
CA HIS A 208 5.40 6.17 -2.90
C HIS A 208 6.75 5.44 -2.83
N SER A 209 7.78 6.10 -2.28
CA SER A 209 9.11 5.52 -2.09
C SER A 209 9.13 4.41 -1.04
N ILE A 210 8.11 4.32 -0.19
CA ILE A 210 7.94 3.28 0.83
C ILE A 210 6.57 2.63 0.71
N ASP A 211 6.47 1.38 1.16
CA ASP A 211 5.18 0.68 1.33
C ASP A 211 4.64 1.00 2.72
N ARG A 212 3.63 1.86 2.80
CA ARG A 212 3.11 2.37 4.09
C ARG A 212 2.50 1.24 4.91
N VAL A 213 1.74 0.37 4.25
CA VAL A 213 1.04 -0.74 4.91
C VAL A 213 2.04 -1.75 5.45
N LYS A 214 3.03 -2.12 4.65
CA LYS A 214 4.05 -3.09 5.08
C LYS A 214 4.90 -2.57 6.25
N ASN A 215 5.21 -1.28 6.29
CA ASN A 215 6.07 -0.71 7.33
C ASN A 215 5.28 -0.20 8.54
N LEU A 216 3.94 -0.25 8.52
CA LEU A 216 3.10 0.23 9.60
C LEU A 216 3.48 -0.36 10.98
N PRO A 217 3.67 -1.68 11.14
CA PRO A 217 4.02 -2.24 12.46
C PRO A 217 5.34 -1.71 13.01
N LEU A 218 6.33 -1.49 12.12
CA LEU A 218 7.62 -0.91 12.50
C LEU A 218 7.48 0.56 12.92
N PHE A 219 6.61 1.32 12.25
CA PHE A 219 6.36 2.71 12.59
C PHE A 219 5.60 2.84 13.91
N GLU A 220 4.60 1.99 14.15
CA GLU A 220 3.88 1.95 15.42
C GLU A 220 4.84 1.62 16.58
N GLU A 221 5.65 0.57 16.46
CA GLU A 221 6.65 0.20 17.48
C GLU A 221 7.62 1.36 17.77
N TYR A 222 8.17 1.99 16.73
CA TYR A 222 9.10 3.12 16.90
C TYR A 222 8.47 4.33 17.57
N LEU A 223 7.25 4.70 17.16
CA LEU A 223 6.54 5.85 17.71
C LEU A 223 6.11 5.61 19.15
N GLU A 224 5.78 4.36 19.49
CA GLU A 224 5.44 3.98 20.85
C GLU A 224 6.61 4.18 21.81
N ASP A 225 7.80 3.72 21.42
CA ASP A 225 9.02 3.87 22.21
C ASP A 225 9.38 5.36 22.41
N GLU A 226 9.35 6.16 21.34
CA GLU A 226 9.74 7.57 21.37
C GLU A 226 8.71 8.47 22.07
N ALA A 227 7.44 8.06 22.11
CA ALA A 227 6.39 8.82 22.79
C ALA A 227 6.61 8.89 24.30
N LEU A 228 7.20 7.87 24.93
CA LEU A 228 7.47 7.89 26.38
C LEU A 228 8.46 8.99 26.76
N ASP A 229 9.54 9.13 25.99
CA ASP A 229 10.58 10.13 26.21
C ASP A 229 10.05 11.57 26.05
N LEU A 230 9.05 11.78 25.19
CA LEU A 230 8.41 13.09 25.01
C LEU A 230 7.83 13.62 26.33
N PHE A 231 7.15 12.76 27.08
CA PHE A 231 6.45 13.16 28.31
C PHE A 231 7.37 13.26 29.54
N GLU A 232 8.64 12.87 29.43
CA GLU A 232 9.64 13.18 30.46
C GLU A 232 10.03 14.67 30.46
N SER A 233 9.79 15.38 29.35
CA SER A 233 10.21 16.77 29.13
C SER A 233 9.06 17.77 29.02
N ILE A 234 7.92 17.44 29.63
CA ILE A 234 6.71 18.27 29.63
C ILE A 234 7.01 19.72 30.06
N ASP A 235 6.58 20.67 29.23
CA ASP A 235 6.75 22.08 29.50
C ASP A 235 5.51 22.72 30.18
N HIS A 236 5.65 23.98 30.57
CA HIS A 236 4.58 24.72 31.23
C HIS A 236 3.39 25.00 30.28
N ALA A 237 3.61 25.07 28.97
CA ALA A 237 2.52 25.31 28.00
C ALA A 237 1.60 24.09 27.94
N PHE A 238 2.17 22.90 27.93
CA PHE A 238 1.45 21.63 28.04
C PHE A 238 0.57 21.57 29.30
N LEU A 239 1.12 21.92 30.46
CA LEU A 239 0.36 21.92 31.72
C LEU A 239 -0.81 22.89 31.72
N GLN A 240 -0.66 24.04 31.05
CA GLN A 240 -1.76 25.00 30.88
C GLN A 240 -2.87 24.43 30.01
N GLU A 241 -2.55 23.74 28.93
CA GLU A 241 -3.57 23.13 28.06
C GLU A 241 -4.27 21.96 28.76
N LEU A 242 -3.54 21.09 29.45
CA LEU A 242 -4.16 20.04 30.28
C LEU A 242 -5.11 20.63 31.33
N ASP A 243 -4.69 21.68 32.03
CA ASP A 243 -5.51 22.33 33.05
C ASP A 243 -6.78 22.95 32.45
N LYS A 244 -6.68 23.56 31.27
CA LYS A 244 -7.85 24.08 30.54
C LYS A 244 -8.82 22.96 30.15
N VAL A 245 -8.30 21.87 29.58
CA VAL A 245 -9.13 20.76 29.06
C VAL A 245 -9.82 20.00 30.18
N PHE A 246 -9.06 19.58 31.21
CA PHE A 246 -9.58 18.70 32.25
C PHE A 246 -10.08 19.45 33.48
N LEU A 247 -9.51 20.62 33.77
CA LEU A 247 -9.87 21.40 34.97
C LEU A 247 -10.49 22.76 34.65
N SER A 248 -10.88 23.02 33.41
CA SER A 248 -11.47 24.31 33.00
C SER A 248 -10.62 25.54 33.38
N GLY A 249 -9.31 25.39 33.51
CA GLY A 249 -8.38 26.50 33.73
C GLY A 249 -8.28 26.98 35.18
N VAL A 250 -8.59 26.13 36.16
CA VAL A 250 -8.48 26.44 37.61
C VAL A 250 -7.03 26.71 38.05
N GLY A 251 -6.03 26.23 37.29
CA GLY A 251 -4.61 26.50 37.48
C GLY A 251 -3.92 25.56 38.47
N LEU A 252 -4.48 24.35 38.67
CA LEU A 252 -3.88 23.34 39.55
C LEU A 252 -2.69 22.65 38.88
N LEU A 253 -2.85 22.17 37.64
CA LEU A 253 -1.79 21.41 36.96
C LEU A 253 -0.61 22.30 36.57
N VAL A 254 -0.87 23.60 36.37
CA VAL A 254 0.17 24.61 36.13
C VAL A 254 1.15 24.74 37.31
N GLN A 255 0.73 24.33 38.51
CA GLN A 255 1.58 24.31 39.72
C GLN A 255 2.34 23.00 39.89
N ALA A 256 2.31 22.09 38.91
CA ALA A 256 3.02 20.84 39.00
C ALA A 256 4.53 21.07 39.19
N THR A 257 5.11 20.33 40.14
CA THR A 257 6.56 20.31 40.39
C THR A 257 7.26 19.23 39.58
N HIS A 258 6.52 18.21 39.16
CA HIS A 258 7.01 17.10 38.34
C HIS A 258 5.84 16.49 37.58
N VAL A 259 6.07 16.11 36.32
CA VAL A 259 5.15 15.28 35.54
C VAL A 259 5.95 14.21 34.82
N SER A 260 5.40 13.01 34.77
CA SER A 260 5.95 11.89 34.02
C SER A 260 4.83 11.07 33.38
N ALA A 261 5.17 10.35 32.32
CA ALA A 261 4.35 9.27 31.80
C ALA A 261 4.75 7.97 32.50
N GLU A 262 3.80 7.32 33.18
CA GLU A 262 4.05 6.03 33.85
C GLU A 262 3.91 4.85 32.87
N HIS A 263 2.96 4.98 31.95
CA HIS A 263 2.61 3.91 31.02
C HIS A 263 1.96 4.49 29.77
N MET A 264 2.23 3.85 28.64
CA MET A 264 1.53 4.09 27.39
C MET A 264 1.13 2.74 26.78
N GLU A 265 -0.09 2.66 26.25
CA GLU A 265 -0.59 1.46 25.57
C GLU A 265 -1.16 1.85 24.21
N GLY A 266 -0.42 1.51 23.15
CA GLY A 266 -0.93 1.49 21.80
C GLY A 266 -1.02 2.84 21.10
N ILE A 267 -0.89 2.78 19.78
CA ILE A 267 -1.26 3.86 18.86
C ILE A 267 -2.62 3.57 18.18
N GLU A 268 -3.43 4.61 17.99
CA GLU A 268 -4.68 4.59 17.20
C GLU A 268 -4.61 5.66 16.10
N ASP A 269 -5.47 5.51 15.07
CA ASP A 269 -5.67 6.51 14.01
C ASP A 269 -4.37 7.01 13.33
N PHE A 270 -3.39 6.10 13.14
CA PHE A 270 -2.14 6.41 12.46
C PHE A 270 -2.34 6.74 10.99
N ASP A 271 -1.88 7.91 10.58
CA ASP A 271 -1.94 8.39 9.19
C ASP A 271 -0.62 9.03 8.76
N ILE A 272 -0.14 8.68 7.56
CA ILE A 272 1.06 9.29 6.97
C ILE A 272 0.61 10.45 6.09
N MET A 273 0.95 11.66 6.55
CA MET A 273 0.61 12.91 5.89
C MET A 273 1.46 13.15 4.65
N SER A 274 2.75 12.81 4.70
CA SER A 274 3.66 12.94 3.56
C SER A 274 4.94 12.13 3.72
N VAL A 275 5.57 11.84 2.58
CA VAL A 275 6.92 11.30 2.51
C VAL A 275 7.78 12.24 1.65
N SER A 276 8.95 12.63 2.15
CA SER A 276 9.88 13.51 1.42
C SER A 276 11.30 12.95 1.42
N SER A 277 12.12 13.33 0.44
CA SER A 277 13.50 12.85 0.32
C SER A 277 14.38 13.42 1.44
N PHE A 278 15.16 12.57 2.11
CA PHE A 278 16.17 13.01 3.07
C PHE A 278 17.60 12.72 2.57
N SER A 279 17.85 11.48 2.12
CA SER A 279 19.11 11.05 1.50
C SER A 279 18.83 9.99 0.41
N GLU A 280 19.87 9.37 -0.16
CA GLU A 280 19.71 8.31 -1.18
C GLU A 280 18.93 7.10 -0.64
N ASP A 281 19.18 6.72 0.62
CA ASP A 281 18.61 5.53 1.26
C ASP A 281 17.59 5.87 2.36
N SER A 282 17.21 7.14 2.52
CA SER A 282 16.35 7.56 3.63
C SER A 282 15.35 8.64 3.24
N VAL A 283 14.19 8.58 3.88
CA VAL A 283 13.08 9.50 3.68
C VAL A 283 12.64 10.11 4.99
N TYR A 284 12.12 11.34 4.92
CA TYR A 284 11.41 11.97 6.01
C TYR A 284 9.94 11.54 5.94
N VAL A 285 9.42 11.01 7.03
CA VAL A 285 8.01 10.62 7.18
C VAL A 285 7.34 11.60 8.13
N ALA A 286 6.28 12.25 7.67
CA ALA A 286 5.40 13.05 8.52
C ALA A 286 4.10 12.29 8.74
N CYS A 287 3.70 12.13 10.00
CA CYS A 287 2.53 11.35 10.38
C CYS A 287 1.72 12.03 11.48
N ARG A 288 0.49 11.56 11.66
CA ARG A 288 -0.37 11.86 12.79
C ARG A 288 -0.85 10.58 13.41
N HIS A 289 -1.03 10.59 14.71
CA HIS A 289 -1.53 9.45 15.45
C HIS A 289 -2.05 9.84 16.82
N ASP A 290 -2.83 8.94 17.41
CA ASP A 290 -3.35 9.04 18.76
C ASP A 290 -2.60 8.09 19.68
N LEU A 291 -2.19 8.55 20.86
CA LEU A 291 -1.84 7.64 21.95
C LEU A 291 -3.14 7.15 22.59
N ARG A 292 -3.37 5.84 22.52
CA ARG A 292 -4.64 5.23 22.90
C ARG A 292 -4.87 5.27 24.41
N VAL A 293 -3.83 5.02 25.19
CA VAL A 293 -3.81 5.21 26.64
C VAL A 293 -2.46 5.82 27.02
N LEU A 294 -2.47 7.01 27.60
CA LEU A 294 -1.31 7.58 28.26
C LEU A 294 -1.64 7.84 29.72
N VAL A 295 -0.87 7.24 30.62
CA VAL A 295 -1.00 7.46 32.07
C VAL A 295 -0.03 8.55 32.48
N LEU A 296 -0.56 9.68 32.96
CA LEU A 296 0.22 10.77 33.50
C LEU A 296 0.21 10.75 35.02
N GLU A 297 1.39 10.87 35.61
CA GLU A 297 1.58 11.11 37.04
C GLU A 297 2.00 12.58 37.24
N ILE A 298 1.15 13.36 37.91
CA ILE A 298 1.33 14.80 38.08
C ILE A 298 1.50 15.11 39.57
N GLN A 299 2.69 15.53 39.96
CA GLN A 299 2.98 15.94 41.32
C GLN A 299 2.72 17.44 41.50
N VAL A 300 1.80 17.80 42.41
CA VAL A 300 1.49 19.19 42.77
C VAL A 300 1.74 19.45 44.26
N PRO A 301 2.03 20.69 44.69
CA PRO A 301 2.11 21.02 46.11
C PRO A 301 0.80 20.69 46.84
N LEU A 302 0.89 20.09 48.03
CA LEU A 302 -0.28 19.67 48.79
C LEU A 302 -1.24 20.84 49.10
N ALA A 303 -0.69 22.03 49.35
CA ALA A 303 -1.49 23.24 49.58
C ALA A 303 -2.32 23.64 48.34
N ALA A 304 -1.78 23.46 47.14
CA ALA A 304 -2.49 23.75 45.89
C ALA A 304 -3.61 22.73 45.65
N TYR A 305 -3.34 21.45 45.93
CA TYR A 305 -4.37 20.41 45.87
C TYR A 305 -5.50 20.67 46.86
N GLU A 306 -5.22 20.91 48.15
CA GLU A 306 -6.27 21.12 49.17
C GLU A 306 -7.13 22.35 48.86
N ALA A 307 -6.54 23.41 48.29
CA ALA A 307 -7.29 24.59 47.84
C ALA A 307 -8.30 24.28 46.71
N ASN A 308 -8.03 23.25 45.91
CA ASN A 308 -8.83 22.87 44.74
C ASN A 308 -9.53 21.51 44.88
N ARG A 309 -9.42 20.86 46.04
CA ARG A 309 -9.86 19.47 46.28
C ARG A 309 -11.33 19.23 45.97
N GLY A 310 -12.19 20.19 46.32
CA GLY A 310 -13.62 20.12 46.03
C GLY A 310 -13.89 20.03 44.52
N TYR A 311 -13.15 20.80 43.72
CA TYR A 311 -13.27 20.79 42.26
C TYR A 311 -12.69 19.51 41.65
N VAL A 312 -11.49 19.10 42.09
CA VAL A 312 -10.84 17.85 41.66
C VAL A 312 -11.76 16.63 41.87
N SER A 313 -12.47 16.59 43.00
CA SER A 313 -13.40 15.51 43.33
C SER A 313 -14.65 15.49 42.43
N MET A 314 -15.01 16.63 41.82
CA MET A 314 -16.19 16.74 40.96
C MET A 314 -15.91 16.36 39.49
N CYS A 315 -14.70 16.61 38.99
CA CYS A 315 -14.40 16.42 37.57
C CYS A 315 -14.15 14.95 37.16
N ASN A 316 -13.85 14.06 38.12
CA ASN A 316 -13.69 12.62 37.90
C ASN A 316 -12.66 12.23 36.79
N HIS A 317 -11.63 13.06 36.59
CA HIS A 317 -10.55 12.79 35.63
C HIS A 317 -9.35 12.04 36.23
N PHE A 318 -9.19 12.09 37.55
CA PHE A 318 -8.12 11.38 38.25
C PHE A 318 -8.68 10.09 38.82
N TYR A 319 -8.08 8.97 38.42
CA TYR A 319 -8.48 7.65 38.92
C TYR A 319 -7.78 7.30 40.23
N ASP A 320 -6.65 7.95 40.52
CA ASP A 320 -5.91 7.77 41.76
C ASP A 320 -5.25 9.08 42.21
N ILE A 321 -5.23 9.29 43.53
CA ILE A 321 -4.65 10.46 44.18
C ILE A 321 -3.95 10.01 45.45
N GLU A 322 -2.63 10.14 45.47
CA GLU A 322 -1.79 9.79 46.62
C GLU A 322 -1.25 11.03 47.31
N ILE A 323 -1.28 11.05 48.66
CA ILE A 323 -0.67 12.13 49.44
C ILE A 323 0.70 11.67 49.92
N ALA A 324 1.75 12.32 49.42
CA ALA A 324 3.14 12.00 49.71
C ALA A 324 3.85 13.21 50.34
N GLY A 325 3.80 13.31 51.67
CA GLY A 325 4.47 14.36 52.42
C GLY A 325 3.90 15.75 52.11
N SER A 326 4.68 16.59 51.42
CA SER A 326 4.29 17.96 51.04
C SER A 326 3.65 18.06 49.66
N HIS A 327 3.38 16.93 49.00
CA HIS A 327 2.82 16.88 47.65
C HIS A 327 1.60 15.96 47.57
N ALA A 328 0.75 16.22 46.58
CA ALA A 328 -0.25 15.28 46.10
C ALA A 328 0.19 14.79 44.71
N ILE A 329 0.08 13.49 44.49
CA ILE A 329 0.35 12.83 43.22
C ILE A 329 -1.00 12.53 42.59
N LEU A 330 -1.27 13.13 41.43
CA LEU A 330 -2.52 12.98 40.71
C LEU A 330 -2.28 12.08 39.50
N LYS A 331 -2.98 10.94 39.42
CA LYS A 331 -2.87 10.02 38.28
C LYS A 331 -4.12 10.11 37.41
N MET A 332 -3.90 10.29 36.11
CA MET A 332 -4.97 10.36 35.13
C MET A 332 -4.59 9.65 33.84
N THR A 333 -5.61 9.24 33.10
CA THR A 333 -5.46 8.72 31.75
C THR A 333 -5.84 9.81 30.76
N VAL A 334 -5.00 10.04 29.77
CA VAL A 334 -5.26 10.96 28.67
C VAL A 334 -5.09 10.24 27.34
N ARG A 335 -5.82 10.68 26.32
CA ARG A 335 -5.47 10.39 24.92
C ARG A 335 -4.84 11.62 24.33
N ALA A 336 -3.61 11.50 23.84
CA ALA A 336 -2.89 12.60 23.20
C ALA A 336 -2.94 12.44 21.69
N TYR A 337 -3.18 13.55 20.99
CA TYR A 337 -3.12 13.61 19.52
C TYR A 337 -1.78 14.21 19.11
N LEU A 338 -0.98 13.49 18.33
CA LEU A 338 0.36 13.93 17.96
C LEU A 338 0.47 14.15 16.45
N SER A 339 1.25 15.16 16.09
CA SER A 339 1.91 15.26 14.80
C SER A 339 3.37 14.90 15.00
N ALA A 340 3.84 13.85 14.34
CA ALA A 340 5.21 13.39 14.47
C ALA A 340 5.93 13.35 13.14
N ASN A 341 7.24 13.47 13.19
CA ASN A 341 8.13 13.29 12.06
C ASN A 341 9.37 12.50 12.46
N PHE A 342 9.86 11.70 11.53
CA PHE A 342 11.06 10.88 11.72
C PHE A 342 11.70 10.56 10.37
N ILE A 343 12.94 10.07 10.44
CA ILE A 343 13.71 9.58 9.30
C ILE A 343 13.58 8.06 9.24
N PHE A 344 13.21 7.53 8.08
CA PHE A 344 13.18 6.11 7.82
C PHE A 344 14.23 5.70 6.78
N ASN A 345 15.12 4.78 7.16
CA ASN A 345 16.10 4.18 6.26
C ASN A 345 15.49 2.98 5.52
N ILE A 346 15.39 3.09 4.20
CA ILE A 346 14.72 2.09 3.35
C ILE A 346 15.54 0.79 3.25
N ALA A 347 16.87 0.89 3.26
CA ALA A 347 17.75 -0.25 3.06
C ALA A 347 17.76 -1.19 4.28
N ASN A 348 17.86 -0.63 5.48
CA ASN A 348 17.98 -1.40 6.72
C ASN A 348 16.66 -1.50 7.50
N GLN A 349 15.62 -0.77 7.10
CA GLN A 349 14.33 -0.68 7.80
C GLN A 349 14.48 -0.19 9.24
N GLU A 350 15.15 0.95 9.41
CA GLU A 350 15.40 1.57 10.71
C GLU A 350 14.80 2.99 10.76
N CYS A 351 14.15 3.32 11.87
CA CYS A 351 13.61 4.64 12.15
C CYS A 351 14.58 5.42 13.07
N SER A 352 14.63 6.74 12.92
CA SER A 352 15.47 7.62 13.75
C SER A 352 15.03 9.08 13.67
N GLY A 353 15.57 9.93 14.54
CA GLY A 353 15.42 11.38 14.42
C GLY A 353 13.97 11.85 14.64
N TYR A 354 13.30 11.24 15.62
CA TYR A 354 11.96 11.60 16.04
C TYR A 354 11.86 13.04 16.50
N SER A 355 10.78 13.69 16.12
CA SER A 355 10.32 14.96 16.65
C SER A 355 8.80 15.01 16.55
N SER A 356 8.15 15.55 17.56
CA SER A 356 6.70 15.60 17.62
C SER A 356 6.18 16.90 18.23
N GLU A 357 4.93 17.18 17.91
CA GLU A 357 4.13 18.25 18.46
C GLU A 357 2.80 17.65 18.94
N ILE A 358 2.41 17.98 20.17
CA ILE A 358 1.12 17.55 20.71
C ILE A 358 0.06 18.54 20.25
N LEU A 359 -0.92 18.06 19.49
CA LEU A 359 -1.99 18.87 18.93
C LEU A 359 -3.16 19.06 19.89
N GLY A 360 -3.31 18.18 20.89
CA GLY A 360 -4.33 18.27 21.92
C GLY A 360 -4.53 16.98 22.71
N PHE A 361 -5.58 16.97 23.53
CA PHE A 361 -5.94 15.83 24.38
C PHE A 361 -7.46 15.62 24.43
N ARG A 362 -7.88 14.39 24.76
CA ARG A 362 -9.25 14.06 25.17
C ARG A 362 -9.27 13.15 26.39
#